data_AF-A0A7Y2BH06-F1
#
_entry.id   AF-A0A7Y2BH06-F1
#
_cell.length_a   1.000
_cell.length_b   1.000
_cell.length_c   1.000
_cell.angle_alpha   90.00
_cell.angle_beta   90.00
_cell.angle_gamma   90.00
#
_symmetry.space_group_name_H-M   'P 1'
#
loop_
_entity.id
_entity.type
_entity.pdbx_description
1 polymer ?
#
loop_
_entity_poly.entity_id
_entity_poly.type
_entity_poly.pdbx_seq_one_letter_code
_entity_poly.pdbx_strand_id
1 'polypeptide(L)' 'MSRYTGPRVKRMRALGIDLPGLSRKTMWDRPYPPGVHGPKSARRRKISDFKKQLLEKQKLRFNYGLNEG' A
#
# COMPACT_ATOMS: atom_id res chain seq x y z
N MET A 1 15.91 -16.25 -1.20
CA MET A 1 14.77 -15.43 -1.65
C MET A 1 14.80 -14.09 -0.94
N SER A 2 14.87 -12.98 -1.69
CA SER A 2 14.77 -11.63 -1.12
C SER A 2 13.35 -11.41 -0.56
N ARG A 3 13.20 -10.70 0.55
CA ARG A 3 11.89 -10.31 1.12
C ARG A 3 11.87 -8.81 1.35
N TYR A 4 10.69 -8.19 1.30
CA TYR A 4 10.55 -6.76 1.60
C TYR A 4 10.76 -6.49 3.10
N THR A 5 11.87 -5.86 3.45
CA THR A 5 12.24 -5.45 4.83
C THR A 5 12.05 -3.97 5.11
N GLY A 6 11.51 -3.21 4.15
CA GLY A 6 11.31 -1.77 4.27
C GLY A 6 10.12 -1.34 5.15
N PRO A 7 9.82 -0.03 5.22
CA PRO A 7 8.76 0.52 6.07
C PRO A 7 7.35 -0.03 5.74
N ARG A 8 6.86 -0.99 6.54
CA ARG A 8 5.60 -1.71 6.32
C ARG A 8 4.35 -0.82 6.39
N VAL A 9 4.27 0.08 7.38
CA VAL A 9 3.14 1.03 7.51
C VAL A 9 3.11 2.05 6.37
N LYS A 10 4.27 2.40 5.80
CA LYS A 10 4.34 3.25 4.61
C LYS A 10 3.67 2.57 3.41
N ARG A 11 3.86 1.25 3.24
CA ARG A 11 3.21 0.46 2.19
C ARG A 11 1.71 0.34 2.39
N MET A 12 1.24 0.03 3.60
CA MET A 12 -0.20 -0.04 3.91
C MET A 12 -0.90 1.28 3.60
N ARG A 13 -0.33 2.42 4.03
CA ARG A 13 -0.83 3.76 3.69
C ARG A 13 -0.88 4.04 2.19
N ALA A 14 0.11 3.58 1.43
CA ALA A 14 0.13 3.75 -0.02
C ALA A 14 -0.97 2.93 -0.72
N LEU A 15 -1.30 1.75 -0.19
CA LEU A 15 -2.35 0.87 -0.71
C LEU A 15 -3.75 1.23 -0.19
N GLY A 16 -3.82 2.01 0.89
CA GLY A 16 -5.09 2.46 1.47
C GLY A 16 -5.80 1.39 2.31
N ILE A 17 -5.10 0.34 2.73
CA ILE A 17 -5.67 -0.76 3.50
C ILE A 17 -4.63 -1.34 4.47
N ASP A 18 -5.10 -1.77 5.65
CA ASP A 18 -4.30 -2.58 6.56
C ASP A 18 -4.09 -3.98 5.98
N LEU A 19 -2.84 -4.44 6.00
CA LEU A 19 -2.45 -5.76 5.51
C LEU A 19 -1.94 -6.59 6.70
N PRO A 20 -2.76 -7.49 7.28
CA PRO A 20 -2.39 -8.22 8.49
C PRO A 20 -1.17 -9.13 8.27
N GLY A 21 -1.02 -9.69 7.06
CA GLY A 21 0.18 -10.46 6.71
C GLY A 21 1.44 -9.61 6.53
N LEU A 22 1.30 -8.28 6.36
CA LEU A 22 2.42 -7.35 6.32
C LEU A 22 2.69 -6.68 7.67
N SER A 23 1.75 -6.39 8.55
CA SER A 23 2.09 -5.84 9.87
C SER A 23 0.94 -5.94 10.85
N ARG A 24 1.26 -5.98 12.14
CA ARG A 24 0.29 -5.80 13.24
C ARG A 24 -0.05 -4.32 13.50
N LYS A 25 0.77 -3.39 13.00
CA LYS A 25 0.52 -1.95 13.14
C LYS A 25 -0.54 -1.51 12.13
N THR A 26 -1.29 -0.47 12.44
CA THR A 26 -2.35 0.06 11.58
C THR A 26 -1.91 1.35 10.88
N MET A 27 -2.64 1.71 9.82
CA MET A 27 -2.41 2.94 9.07
C MET A 27 -3.27 4.14 9.49
N TRP A 28 -4.22 3.94 10.41
CA TRP A 28 -5.28 4.88 10.75
C TRP A 28 -4.80 6.21 11.35
N ASP A 29 -3.63 6.25 11.99
CA ASP A 29 -3.04 7.50 12.49
C ASP A 29 -2.83 8.53 11.37
N ARG A 30 -2.63 8.07 10.12
CA ARG A 30 -2.39 8.90 8.94
C ARG A 30 -3.06 8.26 7.72
N PRO A 31 -4.39 8.39 7.55
CA PRO A 31 -5.17 7.67 6.54
C PRO A 31 -5.06 8.32 5.15
N TYR A 32 -3.84 8.66 4.74
CA TYR A 32 -3.52 9.25 3.44
C TYR A 32 -2.21 8.65 2.91
N PRO A 33 -2.01 8.63 1.58
CA PRO A 33 -0.78 8.11 0.98
C PRO A 33 0.46 8.80 1.56
N PRO A 34 1.61 8.11 1.67
CA PRO A 34 2.84 8.73 2.14
C PRO A 34 3.37 9.76 1.13
N GLY A 35 4.14 10.73 1.62
CA GLY A 35 4.81 11.77 0.81
C GLY A 35 4.18 13.16 0.96
N VAL A 36 4.87 14.18 0.44
CA VAL A 36 4.47 15.61 0.55
C VAL A 36 3.09 15.86 -0.05
N HIS A 37 2.77 15.19 -1.16
CA HIS A 37 1.45 15.29 -1.79
C HIS A 37 0.40 14.37 -1.18
N GLY A 38 0.74 13.56 -0.18
CA GLY A 38 -0.16 12.58 0.44
C GLY A 38 -1.52 13.14 0.85
N PRO A 39 -1.56 14.17 1.72
CA PRO A 39 -2.80 14.80 2.15
C PRO A 39 -3.62 15.40 0.99
N LYS A 40 -2.96 16.03 0.01
CA LYS A 40 -3.62 16.62 -1.18
C LYS A 40 -4.12 15.54 -2.15
N SER A 41 -3.39 14.44 -2.27
CA SER A 41 -3.71 13.30 -3.15
C SER A 41 -4.82 12.41 -2.56
N ALA A 42 -5.19 12.57 -1.29
CA ALA A 42 -6.35 11.91 -0.69
C ALA A 42 -7.67 12.36 -1.33
N ARG A 43 -7.75 13.61 -1.82
CA ARG A 43 -8.86 14.14 -2.66
C ARG A 43 -8.77 13.63 -4.12
N ARG A 44 -8.55 12.32 -4.30
CA ARG A 44 -8.04 11.67 -5.52
C ARG A 44 -8.63 12.15 -6.86
N ARG A 45 -7.73 12.26 -7.84
CA ARG A 45 -8.02 12.17 -9.29
C ARG A 45 -8.59 10.80 -9.68
N LYS A 46 -9.35 10.75 -10.77
CA LYS A 46 -9.90 9.52 -11.37
C LYS A 46 -8.80 8.46 -11.55
N ILE A 47 -9.04 7.24 -11.05
CA ILE A 47 -8.10 6.12 -11.13
C ILE A 47 -8.39 5.36 -12.44
N SER A 48 -7.34 5.06 -13.22
CA SER A 48 -7.45 4.19 -14.41
C SER A 48 -7.67 2.73 -14.03
N ASP A 49 -8.27 1.94 -14.92
CA ASP A 49 -8.56 0.53 -14.62
C ASP A 49 -7.29 -0.30 -14.42
N PHE A 50 -6.24 -0.02 -15.20
CA PHE A 50 -4.92 -0.61 -14.98
C PHE A 50 -4.40 -0.35 -13.56
N LYS A 51 -4.54 0.88 -13.05
CA LYS A 51 -4.08 1.21 -11.71
C LYS A 51 -4.90 0.50 -10.63
N LYS A 52 -6.20 0.28 -10.84
CA LYS A 52 -7.02 -0.53 -9.92
C LYS A 52 -6.49 -1.96 -9.84
N GLN A 53 -6.29 -2.61 -10.99
CA GLN A 53 -5.76 -3.97 -11.07
C GLN A 53 -4.36 -4.07 -10.45
N LEU A 54 -3.49 -3.10 -10.72
CA LEU A 54 -2.16 -3.03 -10.11
C LEU A 54 -2.24 -2.95 -8.58
N LEU A 55 -3.14 -2.13 -8.03
CA LEU A 55 -3.31 -2.03 -6.58
C LEU A 55 -3.76 -3.35 -5.95
N GLU A 56 -4.74 -4.04 -6.55
CA GLU A 56 -5.17 -5.36 -6.07
C GLU A 56 -4.05 -6.39 -6.12
N LYS A 57 -3.27 -6.43 -7.21
CA LYS A 57 -2.08 -7.29 -7.33
C LYS A 57 -1.08 -7.01 -6.19
N GLN A 58 -0.81 -5.73 -5.91
CA GLN A 58 0.14 -5.34 -4.88
C GLN A 58 -0.34 -5.70 -3.47
N LYS A 59 -1.64 -5.59 -3.18
CA LYS A 59 -2.20 -6.00 -1.87
C LYS A 59 -1.89 -7.47 -1.58
N LEU A 60 -2.18 -8.36 -2.54
CA LEU A 60 -1.90 -9.79 -2.41
C LEU A 60 -0.40 -10.05 -2.23
N ARG A 61 0.43 -9.42 -3.06
CA ARG A 61 1.88 -9.57 -2.99
C ARG A 61 2.43 -9.24 -1.60
N PHE A 62 2.04 -8.10 -1.03
CA PHE A 62 2.55 -7.67 0.27
C PHE A 62 1.92 -8.42 1.44
N ASN A 63 0.66 -8.83 1.35
CA ASN A 63 0.02 -9.60 2.40
C ASN A 63 0.72 -10.96 2.60
N TYR A 64 1.09 -11.63 1.50
CA TYR A 64 1.71 -12.95 1.55
C TYR A 64 3.25 -12.93 1.43
N GLY A 65 3.85 -11.75 1.22
CA GLY A 65 5.30 -11.61 1.06
C GLY A 65 5.85 -12.32 -0.19
N LEU A 66 5.09 -12.29 -1.28
CA LEU A 66 5.46 -12.89 -2.57
C LEU A 66 6.42 -11.97 -3.34
N ASN A 67 7.23 -12.56 -4.22
CA ASN A 67 8.05 -11.82 -5.17
C ASN A 67 7.46 -11.92 -6.58
N GLU A 68 7.54 -10.80 -7.32
CA GLU A 68 7.34 -10.81 -8.77
C GLU A 68 8.71 -11.12 -9.37
N GLY A 69 8.96 -12.41 -9.65
CA GLY A 69 10.15 -12.89 -10.34
C GLY A 69 9.89 -12.99 -11.83
#